data_AF-A0A924ULE3-F1
#
_entry.id   AF-A0A924ULE3-F1
#
_cell.length_a   1.000
_cell.length_b   1.000
_cell.length_c   1.000
_cell.angle_alpha   90.00
_cell.angle_beta   90.00
_cell.angle_gamma   90.00
#
_symmetry.space_group_name_H-M   'P 1'
#
loop_
_entity.id
_entity.type
_entity.pdbx_description
1 polymer ?
#
loop_
_entity_poly.entity_id
_entity_poly.type
_entity_poly.pdbx_seq_one_letter_code
_entity_poly.pdbx_strand_id
1 'polypeptide(L)'
;MINVVALATLFWALILATVSFMFLGSSATYSCILGSAIMLINLIGIWFFMKLVFLKKSIALVVGAIIFKYLILGMILWNLAKYQWLQPLGFTIGLSSLLLAVVSSVFYKKFFMKRGPHAF
;
A
#
# COMPACT_ATOMS: atom_id res chain seq x y z
N MET A 1 -5.30 -8.30 -11.21
CA MET A 1 -4.17 -7.37 -10.98
C MET A 1 -3.99 -7.05 -9.51
N ILE A 2 -5.05 -6.71 -8.77
CA ILE A 2 -4.91 -6.31 -7.35
C ILE A 2 -4.34 -7.40 -6.44
N ASN A 3 -4.66 -8.67 -6.67
CA ASN A 3 -4.11 -9.79 -5.89
C ASN A 3 -2.59 -9.94 -6.06
N VAL A 4 -2.07 -9.69 -7.27
CA VAL A 4 -0.62 -9.74 -7.56
C VAL A 4 0.10 -8.57 -6.87
N VAL A 5 -0.52 -7.38 -6.89
CA VAL A 5 0.00 -6.22 -6.16
C VAL A 5 -0.04 -6.48 -4.65
N ALA A 6 -1.11 -7.05 -4.11
CA ALA A 6 -1.24 -7.40 -2.70
C ALA A 6 -0.17 -8.41 -2.25
N LEU A 7 0.07 -9.44 -3.06
CA LEU A 7 1.13 -10.42 -2.79
C LEU A 7 2.52 -9.77 -2.84
N ALA A 8 2.77 -8.94 -3.85
CA ALA A 8 4.02 -8.20 -3.98
C ALA A 8 4.21 -7.20 -2.83
N THR A 9 3.15 -6.59 -2.30
CA THR A 9 3.24 -5.72 -1.12
C THR A 9 3.61 -6.49 0.12
N LEU A 10 3.05 -7.68 0.34
CA LEU A 10 3.45 -8.54 1.46
C LEU A 10 4.91 -8.95 1.35
N PHE A 11 5.36 -9.32 0.15
CA PHE A 11 6.74 -9.69 -0.10
C PHE A 11 7.72 -8.53 0.18
N TRP A 12 7.46 -7.34 -0.37
CA TRP A 12 8.27 -6.16 -0.11
C TRP A 12 8.20 -5.69 1.35
N ALA A 13 7.03 -5.82 2.00
CA ALA A 13 6.88 -5.50 3.40
C ALA A 13 7.76 -6.38 4.29
N LEU A 14 7.86 -7.68 4.00
CA LEU A 14 8.74 -8.60 4.72
C LEU A 14 10.22 -8.23 4.52
N ILE A 15 10.64 -7.95 3.29
CA ILE A 15 12.01 -7.53 2.98
C ILE A 15 12.36 -6.21 3.69
N LEU A 16 11.46 -5.23 3.64
CA LEU A 16 11.71 -3.93 4.27
C LEU A 16 11.68 -4.03 5.80
N ALA A 17 10.87 -4.92 6.36
CA ALA A 17 10.86 -5.18 7.80
C ALA A 17 12.17 -5.85 8.26
N THR A 18 12.69 -6.84 7.53
CA THR A 18 13.98 -7.47 7.88
C THR A 18 15.15 -6.50 7.75
N VAL A 19 15.18 -5.67 6.69
CA VAL A 19 16.18 -4.61 6.54
C VAL A 19 16.08 -3.59 7.68
N SER A 20 14.87 -3.15 8.03
CA SER A 20 14.67 -2.19 9.12
C SER A 20 15.14 -2.75 10.47
N PHE A 21 14.95 -4.05 10.71
CA PHE A 21 15.41 -4.72 11.92
C PHE A 21 16.94 -4.71 12.03
N MET A 22 17.65 -4.93 10.93
CA MET A 22 19.12 -4.97 10.92
C MET A 22 19.77 -3.58 11.09
N PHE A 23 19.15 -2.51 10.58
CA PHE A 23 19.79 -1.19 10.51
C PHE A 23 19.23 -0.15 11.49
N LEU A 24 17.95 -0.22 11.85
CA LEU A 24 17.24 0.85 12.56
C LEU A 24 16.66 0.39 13.93
N GLY A 25 16.76 -0.91 14.23
CA GLY A 25 16.31 -1.49 15.49
C GLY A 25 14.81 -1.86 15.55
N SER A 26 14.39 -2.37 16.70
CA SER A 26 13.05 -2.96 16.88
C SER A 26 11.92 -1.95 16.71
N SER A 27 12.08 -0.71 17.20
CA SER A 27 11.05 0.33 17.10
C SER A 27 10.74 0.75 15.66
N ALA A 28 11.76 0.84 14.81
CA ALA A 28 11.60 1.09 13.37
C ALA A 28 10.86 -0.05 12.67
N THR A 29 11.13 -1.29 13.08
CA THR A 29 10.54 -2.50 12.49
C THR A 29 9.04 -2.56 12.74
N TYR A 30 8.59 -2.31 13.98
CA TYR A 30 7.16 -2.24 14.29
C TYR A 30 6.46 -1.13 13.50
N SER A 31 7.12 0.02 13.34
CA SER A 31 6.62 1.14 12.55
C SER A 31 6.50 0.80 11.05
N CYS A 32 7.47 0.03 10.51
CA CYS A 32 7.45 -0.45 9.13
C CYS A 32 6.32 -1.47 8.87
N ILE A 33 6.10 -2.39 9.82
CA ILE A 33 5.00 -3.35 9.76
C ILE A 33 3.65 -2.62 9.80
N LEU A 34 3.49 -1.64 10.70
CA LEU A 34 2.29 -0.80 10.75
C LEU A 34 2.06 -0.02 9.46
N GLY A 35 3.11 0.60 8.90
CA GLY A 35 3.03 1.35 7.65
C GLY A 35 2.62 0.47 6.46
N SER A 36 3.17 -0.74 6.37
CA SER A 36 2.81 -1.70 5.31
C SER A 36 1.42 -2.30 5.50
N ALA A 37 0.99 -2.57 6.74
CA ALA A 37 -0.37 -3.01 7.05
C ALA A 37 -1.42 -1.95 6.66
N ILE A 38 -1.17 -0.67 6.96
CA ILE A 38 -2.04 0.44 6.54
C ILE A 38 -2.13 0.50 5.01
N MET A 39 -1.02 0.26 4.30
CA MET A 39 -1.02 0.22 2.83
C MET A 39 -1.82 -0.95 2.26
N LEU A 40 -1.77 -2.13 2.89
CA LEU A 40 -2.61 -3.27 2.51
C LEU A 40 -4.10 -2.96 2.69
N ILE A 41 -4.48 -2.38 3.84
CA ILE A 41 -5.84 -1.94 4.10
C ILE A 41 -6.28 -0.90 3.04
N ASN A 42 -5.39 0.02 2.67
CA ASN A 42 -5.64 1.01 1.63
C ASN A 42 -5.90 0.37 0.27
N LEU A 43 -5.12 -0.64 -0.13
CA LEU A 43 -5.32 -1.39 -1.37
C LEU A 43 -6.69 -2.10 -1.39
N ILE A 44 -7.08 -2.74 -0.28
CA ILE A 44 -8.39 -3.38 -0.12
C ILE A 44 -9.51 -2.34 -0.19
N GLY A 45 -9.33 -1.19 0.45
CA GLY A 45 -10.26 -0.07 0.38
C GLY A 45 -10.49 0.40 -1.05
N ILE A 46 -9.42 0.61 -1.82
CA ILE A 46 -9.52 0.99 -3.24
C ILE A 46 -10.31 -0.06 -4.03
N TRP A 47 -10.02 -1.35 -3.81
CA TRP A 47 -10.76 -2.43 -4.48
C TRP A 47 -12.26 -2.37 -4.19
N PHE A 48 -12.63 -2.20 -2.93
CA PHE A 48 -14.01 -2.14 -2.49
C PHE A 48 -14.73 -0.90 -3.03
N PHE A 49 -14.12 0.29 -2.91
CA PHE A 49 -14.70 1.53 -3.42
C PHE A 49 -14.88 1.50 -4.93
N MET A 50 -13.90 1.00 -5.69
CA MET A 50 -14.04 0.87 -7.15
C MET A 50 -15.21 -0.04 -7.52
N LYS A 51 -15.37 -1.18 -6.84
CA LYS A 51 -16.54 -2.07 -7.04
C LYS A 51 -17.86 -1.34 -6.78
N LEU A 52 -17.93 -0.54 -5.71
CA LEU A 52 -19.13 0.21 -5.33
C LEU A 52 -19.47 1.32 -6.34
N VAL A 53 -18.44 2.01 -6.86
CA VAL A 53 -18.56 3.06 -7.86
C VAL A 53 -19.09 2.50 -9.19
N PHE A 54 -18.57 1.36 -9.65
CA PHE A 54 -19.07 0.72 -10.86
C PHE A 54 -20.53 0.24 -10.72
N LEU A 55 -20.94 -0.21 -9.54
CA LEU A 55 -22.31 -0.63 -9.27
C LEU A 55 -23.29 0.56 -9.25
N LYS A 56 -22.92 1.67 -8.61
CA LYS A 56 -23.82 2.84 -8.48
C LYS A 56 -23.70 3.87 -9.61
N LYS A 57 -22.69 3.78 -10.50
CA LYS A 57 -22.37 4.76 -11.56
C LYS A 57 -22.41 6.23 -11.12
N SER A 58 -22.11 6.50 -9.84
CA SER A 58 -22.25 7.84 -9.25
C SER A 58 -20.90 8.47 -8.99
N ILE A 59 -20.64 9.59 -9.68
CA ILE A 59 -19.42 10.39 -9.54
C ILE A 59 -19.34 11.05 -8.16
N ALA A 60 -20.48 11.43 -7.57
CA ALA A 60 -20.54 12.04 -6.23
C ALA A 60 -19.97 11.10 -5.15
N LEU A 61 -20.18 9.79 -5.29
CA LEU A 61 -19.70 8.78 -4.35
C LEU A 61 -18.16 8.63 -4.41
N VAL A 62 -17.57 8.82 -5.59
CA VAL A 62 -16.11 8.84 -5.78
C VAL A 62 -15.50 10.06 -5.08
N VAL A 63 -16.04 11.25 -5.35
CA VAL A 63 -15.52 12.51 -4.79
C VAL A 63 -15.63 12.51 -3.27
N GLY A 64 -16.78 12.09 -2.73
CA GLY A 64 -16.97 11.93 -1.29
C GLY A 64 -15.96 10.98 -0.67
N ALA A 65 -15.73 9.80 -1.27
CA ALA A 65 -14.76 8.83 -0.78
C ALA A 65 -13.32 9.37 -0.76
N ILE A 66 -12.93 10.14 -1.78
CA ILE A 66 -11.60 10.76 -1.85
C ILE A 66 -11.42 11.77 -0.71
N ILE A 67 -12.35 12.71 -0.54
CA ILE A 67 -12.26 13.75 0.50
C ILE A 67 -12.21 13.11 1.89
N PHE A 68 -13.11 12.17 2.17
CA PHE A 68 -13.20 11.51 3.47
C PHE A 68 -11.92 10.70 3.79
N LYS A 69 -11.33 10.04 2.78
CA LYS A 69 -10.10 9.27 2.94
C LYS A 69 -8.92 10.14 3.39
N TYR A 70 -8.73 11.30 2.79
CA TYR A 70 -7.61 12.19 3.16
C TYR A 70 -7.82 12.81 4.54
N LEU A 71 -9.06 13.10 4.93
CA LEU A 71 -9.39 13.64 6.24
C LEU A 71 -9.12 12.61 7.35
N ILE A 72 -9.55 11.36 7.14
CA ILE A 72 -9.22 10.23 8.03
C ILE A 72 -7.71 10.02 8.10
N LEU A 73 -7.01 10.05 6.96
CA LEU A 73 -5.56 9.85 6.92
C LEU A 73 -4.82 10.94 7.71
N GLY A 74 -5.27 12.19 7.61
CA GLY A 74 -4.74 13.31 8.41
C GLY A 74 -4.94 13.11 9.91
N MET A 75 -6.13 12.67 10.33
CA MET A 75 -6.40 12.36 11.74
C MET A 75 -5.56 11.19 12.27
N ILE A 76 -5.36 10.15 11.45
CA ILE A 76 -4.50 9.01 11.78
C ILE A 76 -3.06 9.50 11.97
N LEU A 77 -2.51 10.25 11.00
CA LEU A 77 -1.15 10.79 11.08
C LEU A 77 -0.96 11.71 12.28
N TRP A 78 -1.94 12.56 12.59
CA TRP A 78 -1.91 13.44 13.75
C TRP A 78 -1.84 12.67 15.07
N ASN A 79 -2.65 11.61 15.21
CA ASN A 79 -2.60 10.76 16.39
C ASN A 79 -1.32 9.93 16.44
N LEU A 80 -0.83 9.42 15.30
CA LEU A 80 0.44 8.70 15.22
C LEU A 80 1.64 9.58 15.63
N ALA A 81 1.62 10.88 15.29
CA ALA A 81 2.68 11.81 15.67
C ALA A 81 2.81 12.03 17.19
N LYS A 82 1.77 11.72 17.98
CA LYS A 82 1.79 11.82 19.45
C LYS A 82 2.42 10.60 20.13
N TYR A 83 2.67 9.52 19.39
CA TYR A 83 3.18 8.27 19.92
C TYR A 83 4.70 8.15 19.72
N GLN A 84 5.46 8.21 20.82
CA GLN A 84 6.94 8.17 20.79
C GLN A 84 7.54 6.84 20.28
N TRP A 85 6.77 5.75 20.30
CA TRP A 85 7.20 4.44 19.81
C TRP A 85 7.21 4.35 18.28
N LEU A 86 6.57 5.30 17.60
CA LEU A 86 6.40 5.28 16.15
C LEU A 86 7.49 6.13 15.50
N GLN A 87 8.51 5.46 14.96
CA GLN A 87 9.59 6.14 14.26
C GLN A 87 9.15 6.52 12.84
N PRO A 88 9.19 7.82 12.48
CA PRO A 88 8.74 8.29 11.16
C PRO A 88 9.49 7.63 10.00
N LEU A 89 10.79 7.36 10.20
CA LEU A 89 11.63 6.69 9.20
C LEU A 89 11.15 5.24 8.94
N GLY A 90 10.95 4.44 9.98
CA GLY A 90 10.42 3.09 9.83
C GLY A 90 9.04 3.08 9.17
N PHE A 91 8.18 4.03 9.55
CA PHE A 91 6.85 4.17 8.96
C PHE A 91 6.90 4.51 7.45
N THR A 92 7.70 5.49 7.05
CA THR A 92 7.85 5.89 5.64
C THR A 92 8.45 4.78 4.78
N ILE A 93 9.41 4.01 5.32
CA ILE A 93 9.91 2.79 4.67
C ILE A 93 8.77 1.79 4.47
N GLY A 94 7.95 1.55 5.48
CA GLY A 94 6.76 0.70 5.38
C GLY A 94 5.77 1.16 4.31
N LEU A 95 5.52 2.47 4.20
CA LEU A 95 4.66 3.06 3.15
C LEU A 95 5.21 2.81 1.74
N SER A 96 6.53 2.81 1.58
CA SER A 96 7.20 2.62 0.27
C SER A 96 7.02 1.21 -0.31
N SER A 97 6.66 0.22 0.52
CA SER A 97 6.40 -1.16 0.11
C SER A 97 5.36 -1.27 -1.02
N LEU A 98 4.32 -0.42 -0.98
CA LEU A 98 3.27 -0.39 -2.01
C LEU A 98 3.77 0.17 -3.33
N LEU A 99 4.63 1.18 -3.28
CA LEU A 99 5.23 1.79 -4.45
C LEU A 99 6.14 0.77 -5.16
N LEU A 100 6.99 0.08 -4.40
CA LEU A 100 7.85 -0.99 -4.92
C LEU A 100 7.04 -2.16 -5.50
N ALA A 101 5.96 -2.58 -4.83
CA ALA A 101 5.09 -3.63 -5.30
C ALA A 101 4.37 -3.28 -6.62
N VAL A 102 3.91 -2.04 -6.76
CA VAL A 102 3.30 -1.57 -8.01
C VAL A 102 4.33 -1.58 -9.13
N VAL A 103 5.51 -1.00 -8.91
CA VAL A 103 6.60 -0.99 -9.89
C VAL A 103 6.97 -2.42 -10.31
N SER A 104 7.25 -3.31 -9.35
CA SER A 104 7.62 -4.70 -9.65
C SER A 104 6.51 -5.46 -10.39
N SER A 105 5.24 -5.24 -10.05
CA SER A 105 4.12 -5.88 -10.74
C SER A 105 3.93 -5.39 -12.18
N VAL A 106 4.21 -4.10 -12.45
CA VAL A 106 4.19 -3.53 -13.80
C VAL A 106 5.34 -4.10 -14.64
N PHE A 107 6.56 -4.16 -14.07
CA PHE A 107 7.70 -4.78 -14.74
C PHE A 107 7.46 -6.26 -15.04
N TYR A 108 6.94 -7.02 -14.07
CA TYR A 108 6.57 -8.43 -14.26
C TYR A 108 5.58 -8.60 -15.41
N LYS A 109 4.52 -7.77 -15.45
CA LYS A 109 3.54 -7.79 -16.54
C LYS A 109 4.17 -7.50 -17.89
N LYS A 110 5.01 -6.46 -17.98
CA LYS A 110 5.69 -6.06 -19.22
C LYS A 110 6.64 -7.14 -19.73
N PHE A 111 7.29 -7.89 -18.84
CA PHE A 111 8.26 -8.92 -19.20
C PHE A 111 7.61 -10.26 -19.54
N PHE A 112 6.59 -10.69 -18.78
CA PHE A 112 5.93 -11.99 -18.99
C PHE A 112 4.77 -11.95 -19.99
N MET A 113 3.98 -10.86 -20.10
CA MET A 113 2.89 -10.80 -21.09
C MET A 113 3.35 -10.42 -22.50
N LYS A 114 4.57 -9.90 -22.69
CA LYS A 114 5.16 -9.77 -24.04
C LYS A 114 5.63 -11.12 -24.63
N ARG A 115 5.58 -12.21 -23.86
CA ARG A 115 5.93 -13.58 -24.29
C ARG A 115 4.72 -14.51 -24.37
N GLY A 116 3.49 -14.00 -24.36
CA GLY A 116 2.31 -14.74 -24.82
C GLY A 116 2.12 -14.51 -26.32
N PRO A 117 1.96 -15.58 -27.14
CA PRO A 117 2.17 -15.51 -28.58
C PRO A 117 1.14 -14.59 -29.25
N HIS A 118 1.62 -13.87 -30.26
CA HIS A 118 0.83 -13.60 -31.45
C HIS A 118 0.26 -14.94 -31.94
N ALA A 119 -0.98 -15.24 -31.61
CA ALA A 119 -1.77 -16.22 -32.30
C ALA A 119 -3.13 -15.56 -32.53
N PHE A 120 -3.37 -15.33 -33.81
CA PHE A 120 -4.62 -14.88 -34.41
C PHE A 120 -5.81 -15.74 -33.96
#